data_AF-A0A3N5AM59-F1
#
_entry.id   AF-A0A3N5AM59-F1
#
_cell.length_a   1.000
_cell.length_b   1.000
_cell.length_c   1.000
_cell.angle_alpha   90.00
_cell.angle_beta   90.00
_cell.angle_gamma   90.00
#
_symmetry.space_group_name_H-M   'P 1'
#
loop_
_entity.id
_entity.type
_entity.pdbx_description
1 polymer ?
#
loop_
_entity_poly.entity_id
_entity_poly.type
_entity_poly.pdbx_seq_one_letter_code
_entity_poly.pdbx_strand_id
1 'polypeptide(L)'
;MTTAIDQPKEPEAAPPPPPAPAAGDGHGFLGHPGGLATLSGLEVWERFSFLGMQAILVLYFADTAAHGGLGMDPGTAASVTAAYGTWTGLGLISAGTGLLKPNVASMVGRLYRTDDERRDAGFALHYTAITTGAFAGPLIAGWLGEHQGWHRGFSAAAVGMTAGLAQYVLGRNRLPDRDAAAPYALAPDARRTALRRIAAGGLLLAALATLLAAIGWLTMPRFVDLLTLVSVIAPVLYFTLMFRSPRVRPPNADGCAPTTSCWRPPACRPPPDSPPRRTPARRWPSGSSHWPSPTASRPRWSSCTATSPPPPASA
;
A
#
# COMPACT_ATOMS: atom_id res chain seq x y z
N MET A 1 40.70 -23.55 -12.08
CA MET A 1 40.21 -22.36 -12.82
C MET A 1 38.88 -21.97 -12.21
N THR A 2 38.92 -21.10 -11.20
CA THR A 2 37.73 -20.58 -10.53
C THR A 2 37.62 -19.13 -10.94
N THR A 3 36.71 -18.84 -11.86
CA THR A 3 36.48 -17.48 -12.37
C THR A 3 35.84 -16.67 -11.24
N ALA A 4 36.62 -15.79 -10.63
CA ALA A 4 36.11 -14.77 -9.72
C ALA A 4 35.15 -13.87 -10.51
N ILE A 5 33.86 -13.93 -10.17
CA ILE A 5 32.87 -12.96 -10.62
C ILE A 5 33.23 -11.64 -9.94
N ASP A 6 33.89 -10.75 -10.66
CA ASP A 6 34.12 -9.36 -10.26
C ASP A 6 32.77 -8.70 -10.00
N GLN A 7 32.52 -8.32 -8.74
CA GLN A 7 31.30 -7.63 -8.34
C GLN A 7 31.46 -6.16 -8.77
N PRO A 8 30.58 -5.60 -9.60
CA PRO A 8 30.60 -4.17 -9.85
C PRO A 8 30.35 -3.42 -8.53
N LYS A 9 31.31 -2.57 -8.15
CA LYS A 9 31.26 -1.67 -7.00
C LYS A 9 29.92 -0.93 -7.00
N GLU A 10 29.05 -1.21 -6.03
CA GLU A 10 27.80 -0.48 -5.83
C GLU A 10 28.14 1.01 -5.68
N PRO A 11 27.50 1.92 -6.46
CA PRO A 11 27.69 3.34 -6.26
C PRO A 11 27.26 3.68 -4.82
N GLU A 12 28.14 4.37 -4.12
CA GLU A 12 27.97 4.84 -2.75
C GLU A 12 26.55 5.39 -2.57
N ALA A 13 25.78 4.75 -1.69
CA ALA A 13 24.39 5.09 -1.46
C ALA A 13 24.30 6.58 -1.11
N ALA A 14 23.53 7.32 -1.91
CA ALA A 14 23.28 8.73 -1.65
C ALA A 14 22.83 8.90 -0.19
N PRO A 15 23.29 9.95 0.51
CA PRO A 15 22.87 10.22 1.87
C PRO A 15 21.34 10.21 1.95
N PRO A 16 20.76 9.67 3.03
CA PRO A 16 19.32 9.60 3.18
C PRO A 16 18.74 10.99 2.95
N PRO A 17 17.62 11.11 2.20
CA PRO A 17 17.02 12.40 1.95
C PRO A 17 16.80 13.11 3.28
N PRO A 18 17.00 14.45 3.32
CA PRO A 18 16.74 15.22 4.52
C PRO A 18 15.35 14.87 5.06
N PRO A 19 15.18 14.82 6.38
CA PRO A 19 13.89 14.50 6.98
C PRO A 19 12.83 15.41 6.36
N ALA A 20 11.76 14.79 5.82
CA ALA A 20 10.68 15.51 5.17
C ALA A 20 10.28 16.71 6.04
N PRO A 21 10.12 17.91 5.44
CA PRO A 21 9.83 19.12 6.19
C PRO A 21 8.62 18.86 7.11
N ALA A 22 8.74 19.32 8.36
CA ALA A 22 7.67 19.24 9.34
C ALA A 22 6.37 19.74 8.70
N ALA A 23 5.30 18.98 8.87
CA ALA A 23 3.97 19.29 8.36
C ALA A 23 3.67 20.77 8.64
N GLY A 24 3.68 21.59 7.59
CA GLY A 24 3.24 22.97 7.68
C GLY A 24 1.78 22.98 8.10
N ASP A 25 1.53 23.56 9.26
CA ASP A 25 0.20 23.86 9.77
C ASP A 25 -0.58 24.68 8.74
N GLY A 26 -1.74 24.17 8.31
CA GLY A 26 -2.60 24.85 7.36
C GLY A 26 -3.65 23.94 6.73
N HIS A 27 -4.72 23.67 7.49
CA HIS A 27 -5.94 22.92 7.11
C HIS A 27 -5.82 21.38 7.15
N GLY A 28 -5.89 20.83 8.37
CA GLY A 28 -5.99 19.39 8.59
C GLY A 28 -7.41 18.85 8.36
N PHE A 29 -7.51 17.66 7.80
CA PHE A 29 -8.76 16.89 7.69
C PHE A 29 -8.90 16.00 8.92
N LEU A 30 -9.89 16.26 9.79
CA LEU A 30 -10.10 15.51 11.03
C LEU A 30 -8.84 15.42 11.92
N GLY A 31 -8.01 16.47 11.91
CA GLY A 31 -6.73 16.43 12.61
C GLY A 31 -5.72 15.48 11.95
N HIS A 32 -5.74 15.30 10.63
CA HIS A 32 -4.73 14.62 9.79
C HIS A 32 -4.23 15.57 8.69
N PRO A 33 -3.06 15.30 8.06
CA PRO A 33 -2.55 16.11 6.95
C PRO A 33 -3.59 16.27 5.84
N GLY A 34 -3.75 17.49 5.30
CA GLY A 34 -4.77 17.79 4.29
C GLY A 34 -4.67 16.94 3.01
N GLY A 35 -3.48 16.42 2.69
CA GLY A 35 -3.27 15.45 1.62
C GLY A 35 -4.05 14.14 1.81
N LEU A 36 -4.34 13.74 3.05
CA LEU A 36 -5.12 12.53 3.36
C LEU A 36 -6.53 12.64 2.79
N ALA A 37 -7.18 13.79 2.90
CA ALA A 37 -8.51 14.01 2.34
C ALA A 37 -8.51 13.93 0.81
N THR A 38 -7.48 14.46 0.16
CA THR A 38 -7.31 14.38 -1.30
C THR A 38 -7.21 12.92 -1.75
N LEU A 39 -6.33 12.13 -1.11
CA LEU A 39 -6.10 10.73 -1.49
C LEU A 39 -7.27 9.82 -1.13
N SER A 40 -7.85 10.01 0.05
CA SER A 40 -8.99 9.20 0.50
C SER A 40 -10.25 9.53 -0.31
N GLY A 41 -10.47 10.79 -0.66
CA GLY A 41 -11.56 11.16 -1.56
C GLY A 41 -11.39 10.56 -2.96
N LEU A 42 -10.17 10.58 -3.51
CA LEU A 42 -9.89 9.90 -4.78
C LEU A 42 -10.28 8.41 -4.73
N GLU A 43 -9.93 7.69 -3.67
CA GLU A 43 -10.34 6.29 -3.48
C GLU A 43 -11.87 6.13 -3.31
N VAL A 44 -12.54 7.01 -2.55
CA VAL A 44 -14.01 6.98 -2.43
C VAL A 44 -14.67 7.03 -3.80
N TRP A 45 -14.25 8.00 -4.62
CA TRP A 45 -14.80 8.19 -5.95
C TRP A 45 -14.45 7.04 -6.90
N GLU A 46 -13.23 6.50 -6.81
CA GLU A 46 -12.83 5.33 -7.59
C GLU A 46 -13.70 4.11 -7.26
N ARG A 47 -13.94 3.81 -5.97
CA ARG A 47 -14.80 2.69 -5.56
C ARG A 47 -16.26 2.90 -5.89
N PHE A 48 -16.76 4.11 -5.68
CA PHE A 48 -18.10 4.50 -6.07
C PHE A 48 -18.33 4.25 -7.56
N SER A 49 -17.43 4.73 -8.42
CA SER A 49 -17.55 4.60 -9.86
C SER A 49 -17.34 3.17 -10.34
N PHE A 50 -16.34 2.45 -9.80
CA PHE A 50 -16.03 1.09 -10.22
C PHE A 50 -17.17 0.12 -9.86
N LEU A 51 -17.58 0.08 -8.58
CA LEU A 51 -18.63 -0.82 -8.15
C LEU A 51 -20.02 -0.35 -8.58
N GLY A 52 -20.24 0.96 -8.65
CA GLY A 52 -21.47 1.53 -9.20
C GLY A 52 -21.68 1.15 -10.66
N MET A 53 -20.64 1.27 -11.50
CA MET A 53 -20.65 0.83 -12.90
C MET A 53 -20.92 -0.67 -13.02
N GLN A 54 -20.28 -1.50 -12.18
CA GLN A 54 -20.49 -2.94 -12.22
C GLN A 54 -21.94 -3.31 -11.88
N ALA A 55 -22.51 -2.70 -10.85
CA ALA A 55 -23.88 -2.98 -10.41
C ALA A 55 -24.92 -2.52 -11.45
N ILE A 56 -24.81 -1.28 -11.95
CA ILE A 56 -25.78 -0.74 -12.93
C ILE A 56 -25.77 -1.52 -14.24
N LEU A 57 -24.61 -2.03 -14.66
CA LEU A 57 -24.48 -2.79 -15.90
C LEU A 57 -25.18 -4.16 -15.78
N VAL A 58 -25.05 -4.83 -14.63
CA VAL A 58 -25.81 -6.06 -14.33
C VAL A 58 -27.31 -5.79 -14.33
N LEU A 59 -27.77 -4.73 -13.66
CA LEU A 59 -29.18 -4.36 -13.60
C LEU A 59 -29.75 -4.03 -14.99
N TYR A 60 -29.03 -3.25 -15.80
CA TYR A 60 -29.41 -2.90 -17.16
C TYR A 60 -29.58 -4.12 -18.07
N PHE A 61 -28.68 -5.08 -17.95
CA PHE A 61 -28.76 -6.31 -18.74
C PHE A 61 -29.88 -7.25 -18.29
N ALA A 62 -30.20 -7.27 -16.99
CA ALA A 62 -31.27 -8.08 -16.42
C ALA A 62 -32.66 -7.46 -16.66
N ASP A 63 -32.76 -6.14 -16.77
CA ASP A 63 -34.04 -5.46 -16.98
C ASP A 63 -34.61 -5.71 -18.39
N THR A 64 -35.92 -5.76 -18.49
CA THR A 64 -36.67 -6.07 -19.72
C THR A 64 -36.56 -4.96 -20.78
N ALA A 65 -36.64 -5.35 -22.06
CA ALA A 65 -36.65 -4.39 -23.18
C ALA A 65 -37.80 -3.36 -23.11
N ALA A 66 -38.91 -3.71 -22.45
CA ALA A 66 -40.02 -2.80 -22.21
C ALA A 66 -39.68 -1.61 -21.29
N HIS A 67 -38.69 -1.77 -20.42
CA HIS A 67 -38.20 -0.74 -19.50
C HIS A 67 -36.85 -0.14 -19.94
N GLY A 68 -36.45 -0.42 -21.19
CA GLY A 68 -35.22 0.07 -21.79
C GLY A 68 -33.96 -0.74 -21.43
N GLY A 69 -34.10 -1.88 -20.76
CA GLY A 69 -33.04 -2.88 -20.57
C GLY A 69 -32.91 -3.85 -21.76
N LEU A 70 -32.12 -4.91 -21.62
CA LEU A 70 -31.87 -5.88 -22.70
C LEU A 70 -32.63 -7.20 -22.60
N GLY A 71 -33.34 -7.43 -21.49
CA GLY A 71 -34.24 -8.55 -21.25
C GLY A 71 -33.55 -9.91 -21.16
N MET A 72 -32.29 -9.95 -20.73
CA MET A 72 -31.56 -11.21 -20.56
C MET A 72 -31.88 -11.85 -19.20
N ASP A 73 -31.86 -13.18 -19.16
CA ASP A 73 -31.90 -13.93 -17.91
C ASP A 73 -30.81 -13.43 -16.94
N PRO A 74 -31.08 -13.26 -15.63
CA PRO A 74 -30.13 -12.65 -14.69
C PRO A 74 -28.75 -13.32 -14.64
N GLY A 75 -28.68 -14.65 -14.81
CA GLY A 75 -27.42 -15.39 -14.87
C GLY A 75 -26.65 -15.11 -16.16
N THR A 76 -27.37 -14.96 -17.28
CA THR A 76 -26.79 -14.57 -18.57
C THR A 76 -26.37 -13.10 -18.57
N ALA A 77 -27.18 -12.20 -18.00
CA ALA A 77 -26.89 -10.79 -17.82
C ALA A 77 -25.60 -10.57 -17.01
N ALA A 78 -25.44 -11.28 -15.89
CA ALA A 78 -24.19 -11.25 -15.10
C ALA A 78 -22.99 -11.80 -15.88
N SER A 79 -23.18 -12.86 -16.68
CA SER A 79 -22.13 -13.46 -17.50
C SER A 79 -21.72 -12.57 -18.68
N VAL A 80 -22.68 -11.89 -19.31
CA VAL A 80 -22.50 -10.99 -20.46
C VAL A 80 -21.91 -9.64 -20.01
N THR A 81 -22.34 -9.12 -18.85
CA THR A 81 -21.65 -8.04 -18.12
C THR A 81 -20.18 -8.38 -17.96
N ALA A 82 -19.92 -9.59 -17.47
CA ALA A 82 -18.59 -10.13 -17.27
C ALA A 82 -17.89 -10.57 -18.58
N ALA A 83 -18.50 -10.41 -19.76
CA ALA A 83 -17.85 -10.71 -21.04
C ALA A 83 -17.61 -9.45 -21.91
N TYR A 84 -18.62 -8.57 -22.06
CA TYR A 84 -18.59 -7.42 -22.97
C TYR A 84 -17.99 -6.15 -22.35
N GLY A 85 -18.12 -5.95 -21.02
CA GLY A 85 -17.34 -4.94 -20.29
C GLY A 85 -15.87 -5.33 -20.11
N THR A 86 -15.52 -6.59 -20.39
CA THR A 86 -14.38 -7.28 -19.77
C THR A 86 -13.12 -7.31 -20.60
N TRP A 87 -13.11 -6.83 -21.83
CA TRP A 87 -11.85 -6.76 -22.57
C TRP A 87 -11.35 -5.32 -22.66
N THR A 88 -12.19 -4.41 -23.15
CA THR A 88 -11.83 -2.98 -23.22
C THR A 88 -11.93 -2.31 -21.85
N GLY A 89 -13.03 -2.52 -21.12
CA GLY A 89 -13.22 -1.96 -19.78
C GLY A 89 -12.27 -2.56 -18.77
N LEU A 90 -12.11 -3.89 -18.74
CA LEU A 90 -11.11 -4.53 -17.87
C LEU A 90 -9.68 -4.13 -18.23
N GLY A 91 -9.34 -3.98 -19.51
CA GLY A 91 -8.01 -3.52 -19.93
C GLY A 91 -7.70 -2.13 -19.37
N LEU A 92 -8.62 -1.17 -19.57
CA LEU A 92 -8.48 0.19 -19.04
C LEU A 92 -8.50 0.24 -17.52
N ILE A 93 -9.41 -0.51 -16.87
CA ILE A 93 -9.54 -0.52 -15.41
C ILE A 93 -8.35 -1.23 -14.77
N SER A 94 -7.87 -2.34 -15.32
CA SER A 94 -6.70 -3.06 -14.81
C SER A 94 -5.44 -2.21 -14.94
N ALA A 95 -5.25 -1.55 -16.09
CA ALA A 95 -4.16 -0.59 -16.27
C ALA A 95 -4.28 0.59 -15.30
N GLY A 96 -5.46 1.21 -15.22
CA GLY A 96 -5.71 2.37 -14.34
C GLY A 96 -5.55 2.03 -12.86
N THR A 97 -6.13 0.93 -12.40
CA THR A 97 -6.04 0.42 -11.03
C THR A 97 -4.61 0.03 -10.67
N GLY A 98 -3.92 -0.68 -11.57
CA GLY A 98 -2.53 -1.09 -11.38
C GLY A 98 -1.58 0.11 -11.25
N LEU A 99 -1.89 1.23 -11.90
CA LEU A 99 -1.15 2.48 -11.77
C LEU A 99 -1.56 3.28 -10.53
N LEU A 100 -2.84 3.33 -10.18
CA LEU A 100 -3.33 4.21 -9.12
C LEU A 100 -3.11 3.61 -7.73
N LYS A 101 -3.56 2.38 -7.47
CA LYS A 101 -3.62 1.80 -6.12
C LYS A 101 -2.27 1.71 -5.40
N PRO A 102 -1.20 1.13 -5.98
CA PRO A 102 0.08 1.06 -5.28
C PRO A 102 0.68 2.45 -5.01
N ASN A 103 0.43 3.41 -5.91
CA ASN A 103 0.93 4.77 -5.77
C ASN A 103 0.18 5.54 -4.69
N VAL A 104 -1.16 5.49 -4.65
CA VAL A 104 -1.97 6.16 -3.62
C VAL A 104 -1.64 5.65 -2.23
N ALA A 105 -1.55 4.34 -2.04
CA ALA A 105 -1.17 3.75 -0.75
C ALA A 105 0.22 4.21 -0.29
N SER A 106 1.19 4.29 -1.22
CA SER A 106 2.53 4.81 -0.90
C SER A 106 2.51 6.30 -0.55
N MET A 107 1.70 7.11 -1.24
CA MET A 107 1.54 8.53 -0.98
C MET A 107 0.92 8.80 0.39
N VAL A 108 -0.09 8.02 0.80
CA VAL A 108 -0.66 8.08 2.16
C VAL A 108 0.42 7.78 3.20
N GLY A 109 1.25 6.76 2.96
CA GLY A 109 2.34 6.40 3.85
C GLY A 109 3.38 7.52 4.04
N ARG A 110 3.64 8.32 3.01
CA ARG A 110 4.56 9.46 3.05
C ARG A 110 3.99 10.71 3.72
N LEU A 111 2.68 10.78 3.98
CA LEU A 111 2.08 11.90 4.71
C LEU A 111 2.45 11.91 6.20
N TYR A 112 2.89 10.77 6.72
CA TYR A 112 3.21 10.59 8.13
C TYR A 112 4.69 10.27 8.30
N ARG A 113 5.27 10.73 9.40
CA ARG A 113 6.58 10.26 9.82
C ARG A 113 6.46 8.83 10.36
N THR A 114 7.57 8.08 10.34
CA THR A 114 7.59 6.69 10.82
C THR A 114 7.24 6.57 12.31
N ASP A 115 7.51 7.61 13.09
CA ASP A 115 7.27 7.72 14.53
C ASP A 115 5.93 8.37 14.91
N ASP A 116 5.08 8.73 13.94
CA ASP A 116 3.81 9.42 14.18
C ASP A 116 2.67 8.46 14.55
N GLU A 117 2.17 8.56 15.79
CA GLU A 117 1.03 7.77 16.28
C GLU A 117 -0.27 8.00 15.50
N ARG A 118 -0.42 9.15 14.81
CA ARG A 118 -1.59 9.46 13.97
C ARG A 118 -1.58 8.69 12.65
N ARG A 119 -0.48 8.03 12.30
CA ARG A 119 -0.35 7.27 11.04
C ARG A 119 -1.39 6.16 10.94
N ASP A 120 -1.57 5.39 12.01
CA ASP A 120 -2.50 4.25 12.03
C ASP A 120 -3.95 4.71 11.92
N ALA A 121 -4.33 5.78 12.65
CA ALA A 121 -5.63 6.41 12.52
C ALA A 121 -5.86 7.00 11.10
N GLY A 122 -4.80 7.54 10.48
CA GLY A 122 -4.83 8.02 9.11
C GLY A 122 -5.14 6.91 8.10
N PHE A 123 -4.51 5.75 8.24
CA PHE A 123 -4.80 4.56 7.43
C PHE A 123 -6.22 4.04 7.69
N ALA A 124 -6.70 4.03 8.95
CA ALA A 124 -8.07 3.64 9.27
C ALA A 124 -9.12 4.55 8.58
N LEU A 125 -8.90 5.87 8.58
CA LEU A 125 -9.74 6.82 7.84
C LEU A 125 -9.71 6.54 6.34
N HIS A 126 -8.53 6.27 5.78
CA HIS A 126 -8.38 5.94 4.37
C HIS A 126 -9.18 4.67 3.98
N TYR A 127 -9.08 3.59 4.78
CA TYR A 127 -9.85 2.36 4.55
C TYR A 127 -11.36 2.55 4.73
N THR A 128 -11.76 3.38 5.69
CA THR A 128 -13.18 3.74 5.90
C THR A 128 -13.73 4.45 4.66
N ALA A 129 -12.94 5.32 4.05
CA ALA A 129 -13.29 6.03 2.81
C ALA A 129 -13.52 5.04 1.65
N ILE A 130 -12.62 4.05 1.47
CA ILE A 130 -12.77 2.97 0.47
C ILE A 130 -14.11 2.24 0.66
N THR A 131 -14.41 1.85 1.90
CA THR A 131 -15.65 1.11 2.22
C THR A 131 -16.89 1.96 1.96
N THR A 132 -16.82 3.25 2.27
CA THR A 132 -17.92 4.20 2.04
C THR A 132 -18.25 4.34 0.55
N GLY A 133 -17.24 4.53 -0.29
CA GLY A 133 -17.44 4.58 -1.74
C GLY A 133 -17.95 3.25 -2.31
N ALA A 134 -17.41 2.14 -1.82
CA ALA A 134 -17.80 0.81 -2.26
C ALA A 134 -19.26 0.47 -1.94
N PHE A 135 -19.77 0.96 -0.80
CA PHE A 135 -21.17 0.83 -0.41
C PHE A 135 -22.08 1.77 -1.21
N ALA A 136 -21.70 3.05 -1.34
CA ALA A 136 -22.53 4.07 -1.95
C ALA A 136 -22.69 3.89 -3.47
N GLY A 137 -21.66 3.41 -4.17
CA GLY A 137 -21.63 3.26 -5.63
C GLY A 137 -22.79 2.42 -6.17
N PRO A 138 -22.87 1.12 -5.82
CA PRO A 138 -23.95 0.25 -6.26
C PRO A 138 -25.34 0.76 -5.89
N LEU A 139 -25.50 1.29 -4.67
CA LEU A 139 -26.77 1.76 -4.15
C LEU A 139 -27.30 2.96 -4.95
N ILE A 140 -26.45 3.97 -5.16
CA ILE A 140 -26.84 5.20 -5.86
C ILE A 140 -26.99 4.95 -7.36
N ALA A 141 -26.03 4.27 -7.99
CA ALA A 141 -26.08 4.00 -9.43
C ALA A 141 -27.27 3.09 -9.78
N GLY A 142 -27.48 2.02 -9.00
CA GLY A 142 -28.60 1.10 -9.19
C GLY A 142 -29.95 1.80 -9.00
N TRP A 143 -30.11 2.55 -7.90
CA TRP A 143 -31.35 3.30 -7.66
C TRP A 143 -31.65 4.32 -8.77
N LEU A 144 -30.63 5.06 -9.25
CA LEU A 144 -30.77 6.00 -10.37
C LEU A 144 -31.15 5.29 -11.67
N GLY A 145 -30.58 4.10 -11.92
CA GLY A 145 -30.87 3.28 -13.08
C GLY A 145 -32.33 2.86 -13.15
N GLU A 146 -32.82 2.23 -12.09
CA GLU A 146 -34.17 1.66 -12.02
C GLU A 146 -35.26 2.74 -12.00
N HIS A 147 -35.04 3.86 -11.31
CA HIS A 147 -36.09 4.85 -11.07
C HIS A 147 -36.05 6.05 -12.03
N GLN A 148 -34.87 6.40 -12.54
CA GLN A 148 -34.68 7.63 -13.32
C GLN A 148 -34.07 7.37 -14.71
N GLY A 149 -33.88 6.11 -15.07
CA GLY A 149 -33.39 5.66 -16.36
C GLY A 149 -31.90 5.33 -16.35
N TRP A 150 -31.57 4.32 -17.15
CA TRP A 150 -30.24 3.71 -17.24
C TRP A 150 -29.12 4.71 -17.52
N HIS A 151 -29.35 5.70 -18.39
CA HIS A 151 -28.36 6.75 -18.68
C HIS A 151 -27.96 7.55 -17.43
N ARG A 152 -28.86 7.80 -16.47
CA ARG A 152 -28.55 8.52 -15.24
C ARG A 152 -27.76 7.65 -14.27
N GLY A 153 -28.08 6.36 -14.19
CA GLY A 153 -27.29 5.37 -13.45
C GLY A 153 -25.84 5.29 -13.96
N PHE A 154 -25.65 5.15 -15.27
CA PHE A 154 -24.32 5.15 -15.90
C PHE A 154 -23.58 6.49 -15.75
N SER A 155 -24.30 7.60 -15.90
CA SER A 155 -23.71 8.94 -15.73
C SER A 155 -23.25 9.19 -14.30
N ALA A 156 -23.94 8.66 -13.28
CA ALA A 156 -23.53 8.80 -11.89
C ALA A 156 -22.11 8.25 -11.66
N ALA A 157 -21.82 7.05 -12.20
CA ALA A 157 -20.51 6.45 -12.12
C ALA A 157 -19.44 7.29 -12.85
N ALA A 158 -19.73 7.83 -14.03
CA ALA A 158 -18.78 8.69 -14.76
C ALA A 158 -18.51 10.03 -14.03
N VAL A 159 -19.56 10.65 -13.49
CA VAL A 159 -19.48 11.89 -12.69
C VAL A 159 -18.66 11.65 -11.43
N GLY A 160 -18.82 10.50 -10.76
CA GLY A 160 -18.03 10.15 -9.58
C GLY A 160 -16.53 10.18 -9.85
N MET A 161 -16.06 9.52 -10.90
CA MET A 161 -14.63 9.47 -11.23
C MET A 161 -14.10 10.83 -11.68
N THR A 162 -14.93 11.60 -12.37
CA THR A 162 -14.60 12.98 -12.80
C THR A 162 -14.43 13.89 -11.59
N ALA A 163 -15.34 13.79 -10.60
CA ALA A 163 -15.24 14.50 -9.33
C ALA A 163 -14.00 14.09 -8.53
N GLY A 164 -13.67 12.80 -8.49
CA GLY A 164 -12.44 12.29 -7.86
C GLY A 164 -11.17 12.85 -8.51
N LEU A 165 -11.12 12.89 -9.84
CA LEU A 165 -9.99 13.48 -10.56
C LEU A 165 -9.90 14.99 -10.34
N ALA A 166 -11.02 15.71 -10.37
CA ALA A 166 -11.07 17.13 -10.08
C ALA A 166 -10.58 17.42 -8.65
N GLN A 167 -11.09 16.66 -7.66
CA GLN A 167 -10.66 16.76 -6.26
C GLN A 167 -9.16 16.48 -6.12
N TYR A 168 -8.62 15.48 -6.82
CA TYR A 168 -7.19 15.19 -6.84
C TYR A 168 -6.40 16.36 -7.42
N VAL A 169 -6.79 16.88 -8.59
CA VAL A 169 -6.09 17.99 -9.26
C VAL A 169 -6.12 19.27 -8.45
N LEU A 170 -7.22 19.56 -7.76
CA LEU A 170 -7.35 20.71 -6.86
C LEU A 170 -6.59 20.50 -5.54
N GLY A 171 -6.57 19.27 -5.03
CA GLY A 171 -5.95 18.92 -3.75
C GLY A 171 -4.49 18.50 -3.81
N ARG A 172 -3.91 18.31 -5.01
CA ARG A 172 -2.52 17.84 -5.21
C ARG A 172 -1.46 18.75 -4.61
N ASN A 173 -1.77 20.03 -4.40
CA ASN A 173 -0.84 20.98 -3.75
C ASN A 173 -0.61 20.65 -2.27
N ARG A 174 -1.47 19.81 -1.66
CA ARG A 174 -1.36 19.37 -0.26
C ARG A 174 -0.54 18.08 -0.09
N LEU A 175 0.03 17.55 -1.18
CA LEU A 175 0.79 16.31 -1.17
C LEU A 175 2.30 16.62 -1.09
N PRO A 176 3.05 15.89 -0.24
CA PRO A 176 4.50 16.03 -0.13
C PRO A 176 5.19 15.57 -1.42
N ASP A 177 6.34 16.20 -1.72
CA ASP A 177 7.25 15.80 -2.80
C ASP A 177 6.62 15.72 -4.19
N ARG A 178 5.70 16.66 -4.51
CA ARG A 178 5.02 16.73 -5.81
C ARG A 178 5.99 16.80 -7.00
N ASP A 179 7.09 17.53 -6.83
CA ASP A 179 8.07 17.80 -7.88
C ASP A 179 9.38 17.01 -7.67
N ALA A 180 9.45 16.17 -6.62
CA ALA A 180 10.62 15.32 -6.40
C ALA A 180 10.60 14.18 -7.41
N ALA A 181 11.74 13.97 -8.08
CA ALA A 181 11.95 12.78 -8.88
C ALA A 181 11.74 11.52 -8.01
N ALA A 182 11.30 10.42 -8.64
CA ALA A 182 11.13 9.15 -7.94
C ALA A 182 12.37 8.85 -7.09
N PRO A 183 12.25 8.58 -5.77
CA PRO A 183 13.39 8.41 -4.87
C PRO A 183 14.39 7.34 -5.34
N TYR A 184 13.90 6.39 -6.15
CA TYR A 184 14.67 5.32 -6.78
C TYR A 184 14.49 5.32 -8.30
N ALA A 185 14.72 6.47 -8.96
CA ALA A 185 14.68 6.55 -10.42
C ALA A 185 15.79 5.67 -11.04
N LEU A 186 15.40 4.75 -11.93
CA LEU A 186 16.35 3.96 -12.70
C LEU A 186 17.17 4.85 -13.64
N ALA A 187 18.49 4.60 -13.72
CA ALA A 187 19.35 5.19 -14.74
C ALA A 187 18.76 4.96 -16.15
N PRO A 188 18.90 5.89 -17.11
CA PRO A 188 18.25 5.81 -18.42
C PRO A 188 18.49 4.48 -19.16
N ASP A 189 19.71 3.92 -19.06
CA ASP A 189 20.09 2.66 -19.69
C ASP A 189 19.48 1.44 -18.99
N ALA A 190 19.46 1.47 -17.65
CA ALA A 190 18.80 0.46 -16.82
C ALA A 190 17.28 0.46 -17.06
N ARG A 191 16.66 1.65 -17.19
CA ARG A 191 15.25 1.82 -17.54
C ARG A 191 14.93 1.22 -18.91
N ARG A 192 15.75 1.50 -19.92
CA ARG A 192 15.55 0.95 -21.27
C ARG A 192 15.69 -0.57 -21.29
N THR A 193 16.64 -1.11 -20.53
CA THR A 193 16.83 -2.55 -20.38
C THR A 193 15.66 -3.20 -19.65
N ALA A 194 15.19 -2.60 -18.56
CA ALA A 194 14.01 -3.07 -17.83
C ALA A 194 12.76 -3.06 -18.72
N LEU A 195 12.50 -1.96 -19.44
CA LEU A 195 11.36 -1.86 -20.36
C LEU A 195 11.44 -2.90 -21.48
N ARG A 196 12.64 -3.13 -22.06
CA ARG A 196 12.84 -4.20 -23.06
C ARG A 196 12.56 -5.58 -22.49
N ARG A 197 13.00 -5.88 -21.26
CA ARG A 197 12.73 -7.16 -20.59
C ARG A 197 11.25 -7.34 -20.27
N ILE A 198 10.57 -6.30 -19.79
CA ILE A 198 9.13 -6.31 -19.54
C ILE A 198 8.37 -6.51 -20.86
N ALA A 199 8.73 -5.79 -21.91
CA ALA A 199 8.10 -5.92 -23.22
C ALA A 199 8.33 -7.32 -23.82
N ALA A 200 9.56 -7.84 -23.74
CA ALA A 200 9.88 -9.18 -24.21
C ALA A 200 9.13 -10.26 -23.41
N GLY A 201 9.09 -10.14 -22.07
CA GLY A 201 8.33 -11.04 -21.22
C GLY A 201 6.83 -11.00 -21.49
N GLY A 202 6.28 -9.79 -21.68
CA GLY A 202 4.87 -9.59 -22.06
C GLY A 202 4.53 -10.18 -23.43
N LEU A 203 5.40 -9.97 -24.43
CA LEU A 203 5.25 -10.57 -25.76
C LEU A 203 5.33 -12.09 -25.71
N LEU A 204 6.25 -12.65 -24.91
CA LEU A 204 6.39 -14.10 -24.76
C LEU A 204 5.18 -14.71 -24.06
N LEU A 205 4.65 -14.06 -23.03
CA LEU A 205 3.39 -14.44 -22.37
C LEU A 205 2.21 -14.38 -23.33
N ALA A 206 2.10 -13.30 -24.12
CA ALA A 206 1.04 -13.17 -25.12
C ALA A 206 1.13 -14.25 -26.20
N ALA A 207 2.34 -14.52 -26.71
CA ALA A 207 2.59 -15.58 -27.69
C ALA A 207 2.29 -16.98 -27.12
N LEU A 208 2.64 -17.24 -25.86
CA LEU A 208 2.28 -18.48 -25.19
C LEU A 208 0.77 -18.60 -25.02
N ALA A 209 0.09 -17.54 -24.61
CA ALA A 209 -1.36 -17.53 -24.47
C ALA A 209 -2.08 -17.76 -25.81
N THR A 210 -1.61 -17.14 -26.90
CA THR A 210 -2.19 -17.36 -28.24
C THR A 210 -1.93 -18.77 -28.75
N LEU A 211 -0.74 -19.33 -28.51
CA LEU A 211 -0.42 -20.71 -28.84
C LEU A 211 -1.32 -21.70 -28.07
N LEU A 212 -1.45 -21.52 -26.75
CA LEU A 212 -2.30 -22.35 -25.90
C LEU A 212 -3.78 -22.22 -26.29
N ALA A 213 -4.22 -21.05 -26.72
CA ALA A 213 -5.56 -20.84 -27.27
C ALA A 213 -5.75 -21.56 -28.62
N ALA A 214 -4.78 -21.45 -29.54
CA ALA A 214 -4.83 -22.10 -30.85
C ALA A 214 -4.87 -23.63 -30.75
N ILE A 215 -4.22 -24.22 -29.74
CA ILE A 215 -4.23 -25.66 -29.47
C ILE A 215 -5.53 -26.10 -28.75
N GLY A 216 -6.44 -25.17 -28.43
CA GLY A 216 -7.68 -25.46 -27.71
C GLY A 216 -7.48 -25.77 -26.23
N TRP A 217 -6.27 -25.50 -25.71
CA TRP A 217 -5.94 -25.75 -24.32
C TRP A 217 -6.42 -24.60 -23.42
N LEU A 218 -6.39 -23.36 -23.90
CA LEU A 218 -6.86 -22.18 -23.15
C LEU A 218 -8.40 -22.04 -23.21
N THR A 219 -9.10 -22.87 -22.45
CA THR A 219 -10.56 -22.78 -22.22
C THR A 219 -10.87 -21.97 -20.96
N MET A 220 -12.06 -21.37 -20.84
CA MET A 220 -12.44 -20.57 -19.66
C MET A 220 -12.24 -21.27 -18.31
N PRO A 221 -12.65 -22.55 -18.10
CA PRO A 221 -12.41 -23.24 -16.83
C PRO A 221 -10.92 -23.36 -16.50
N ARG A 222 -10.10 -23.83 -17.45
CA ARG A 222 -8.64 -23.96 -17.24
C ARG A 222 -7.95 -22.62 -17.02
N PHE A 223 -8.42 -21.55 -17.65
CA PHE A 223 -7.92 -20.20 -17.40
C PHE A 223 -8.21 -19.75 -15.96
N VAL A 224 -9.44 -19.97 -15.47
CA VAL A 224 -9.81 -19.68 -14.08
C VAL A 224 -9.00 -20.54 -13.10
N ASP A 225 -8.80 -21.82 -13.39
CA ASP A 225 -7.99 -22.73 -12.57
C ASP A 225 -6.53 -22.27 -12.50
N LEU A 226 -5.94 -21.88 -13.63
CA LEU A 226 -4.58 -21.34 -13.71
C LEU A 226 -4.43 -20.05 -12.90
N LEU A 227 -5.37 -19.12 -13.08
CA LEU A 227 -5.35 -17.86 -12.34
C LEU A 227 -5.47 -18.11 -10.83
N THR A 228 -6.36 -19.02 -10.43
CA THR A 228 -6.52 -19.44 -9.03
C THR A 228 -5.23 -20.06 -8.49
N LEU A 229 -4.60 -20.96 -9.24
CA LEU A 229 -3.34 -21.60 -8.86
C LEU A 229 -2.22 -20.55 -8.66
N VAL A 230 -2.06 -19.61 -9.61
CA VAL A 230 -1.08 -18.54 -9.53
C VAL A 230 -1.35 -17.64 -8.32
N SER A 231 -2.61 -17.26 -8.08
CA SER A 231 -3.02 -16.44 -6.93
C SER A 231 -2.75 -17.10 -5.58
N VAL A 232 -2.76 -18.44 -5.50
CA VAL A 232 -2.41 -19.19 -4.28
C VAL A 232 -0.90 -19.36 -4.13
N ILE A 233 -0.19 -19.72 -5.22
CA ILE A 233 1.25 -19.99 -5.18
C ILE A 233 2.06 -18.71 -4.97
N ALA A 234 1.70 -17.61 -5.63
CA ALA A 234 2.51 -16.39 -5.63
C ALA A 234 2.73 -15.80 -4.23
N PRO A 235 1.70 -15.66 -3.35
CA PRO A 235 1.89 -15.22 -1.97
C PRO A 235 2.77 -16.18 -1.16
N VAL A 236 2.55 -17.50 -1.29
CA VAL A 236 3.35 -18.52 -0.58
C VAL A 236 4.82 -18.40 -0.97
N LEU A 237 5.11 -18.29 -2.27
CA LEU A 237 6.46 -18.10 -2.78
C LEU A 237 7.05 -16.78 -2.28
N TYR A 238 6.30 -15.67 -2.39
CA TYR A 238 6.73 -14.35 -1.93
C TYR A 238 7.12 -14.35 -0.46
N PHE A 239 6.25 -14.84 0.43
CA PHE A 239 6.54 -14.90 1.86
C PHE A 239 7.67 -15.87 2.18
N THR A 240 7.73 -17.01 1.50
CA THR A 240 8.82 -17.97 1.66
C THR A 240 10.16 -17.35 1.28
N LEU A 241 10.23 -16.63 0.17
CA LEU A 241 11.43 -15.90 -0.26
C LEU A 241 11.77 -14.76 0.70
N MET A 242 10.78 -14.02 1.17
CA MET A 242 10.96 -12.92 2.12
C MET A 242 11.57 -13.43 3.43
N PHE A 243 11.03 -14.50 4.02
CA PHE A 243 11.53 -15.08 5.27
C PHE A 243 12.87 -15.79 5.12
N ARG A 244 13.18 -16.33 3.93
CA ARG A 244 14.48 -16.94 3.65
C ARG A 244 15.57 -15.92 3.29
N SER A 245 15.19 -14.72 2.87
CA SER A 245 16.14 -13.69 2.45
C SER A 245 16.91 -13.12 3.63
N PRO A 246 18.26 -13.18 3.62
CA PRO A 246 19.08 -12.59 4.68
C PRO A 246 18.97 -11.06 4.75
N ARG A 247 18.44 -10.40 3.71
CA ARG A 247 18.27 -8.93 3.63
C ARG A 247 17.16 -8.37 4.52
N VAL A 248 16.31 -9.23 5.08
CA VAL A 248 15.18 -8.83 5.94
C VAL A 248 15.51 -9.02 7.43
N ARG A 249 16.72 -9.50 7.76
CA ARG A 249 17.17 -9.61 9.16
C ARG A 249 17.64 -8.24 9.65
N PRO A 250 17.24 -7.82 10.87
CA PRO A 250 17.77 -6.59 11.44
C PRO A 250 19.29 -6.72 11.65
N PRO A 251 20.07 -5.63 11.45
CA PRO A 251 21.54 -5.62 11.57
C PRO A 251 22.11 -6.04 12.95
N ASN A 252 21.25 -6.30 13.95
CA ASN A 252 21.63 -6.64 15.32
C ASN A 252 21.10 -8.01 15.77
N ALA A 253 20.68 -8.88 14.84
CA ALA A 253 20.20 -10.23 15.19
C ALA A 253 21.30 -11.19 15.66
N ASP A 254 22.58 -10.85 15.47
CA ASP A 254 23.70 -11.75 15.79
C ASP A 254 24.02 -11.84 17.30
N GLY A 255 23.36 -11.04 18.15
CA GLY A 255 23.59 -11.02 19.61
C GLY A 255 22.40 -11.44 20.49
N CYS A 256 21.21 -11.63 19.94
CA CYS A 256 20.01 -11.96 20.73
C CYS A 256 19.56 -13.39 20.44
N ALA A 257 19.88 -14.30 21.36
CA ALA A 257 19.32 -15.65 21.36
C ALA A 257 17.78 -15.57 21.43
N PRO A 258 17.05 -16.43 20.69
CA PRO A 258 15.60 -16.46 20.73
C PRO A 258 15.18 -16.99 22.10
N THR A 259 14.85 -16.10 23.03
CA THR A 259 14.13 -16.49 24.24
C THR A 259 12.67 -16.66 23.86
N THR A 260 12.14 -17.84 24.12
CA THR A 260 10.77 -18.32 23.82
C THR A 260 9.66 -17.55 24.55
N SER A 261 9.91 -16.34 25.04
CA SER A 261 8.90 -15.49 25.69
C SER A 261 8.78 -14.16 24.95
N CYS A 262 7.78 -14.05 24.07
CA CYS A 262 7.42 -12.84 23.32
C CYS A 262 6.98 -11.62 24.18
N TRP A 263 7.22 -11.61 25.49
CA TRP A 263 6.68 -10.62 26.42
C TRP A 263 7.71 -9.96 27.34
N ARG A 264 9.02 -10.13 27.10
CA ARG A 264 10.06 -9.36 27.81
C ARG A 264 10.94 -8.59 26.83
N PRO A 265 11.20 -7.29 27.06
CA PRO A 265 12.19 -6.57 26.28
C PRO A 265 13.56 -7.26 26.46
N PRO A 266 14.37 -7.37 25.39
CA PRO A 266 15.64 -8.08 25.43
C PRO A 266 16.59 -7.40 26.40
N ALA A 267 17.11 -8.18 27.36
CA ALA A 267 18.16 -7.70 28.26
C ALA A 267 19.47 -7.61 27.48
N CYS A 268 19.85 -6.41 27.05
CA CYS A 268 21.19 -6.14 26.52
C CYS A 268 22.21 -6.41 27.63
N ARG A 269 23.08 -7.42 27.46
CA ARG A 269 24.24 -7.62 28.34
C ARG A 269 25.22 -6.46 28.13
N PRO A 270 25.76 -5.83 29.18
CA PRO A 270 26.86 -4.89 29.02
C PRO A 270 28.12 -5.62 28.54
N PRO A 271 29.02 -4.93 27.81
CA PRO A 271 30.28 -5.49 27.34
C PRO A 271 31.19 -5.94 28.50
N PRO A 272 32.08 -6.93 28.25
CA PRO A 272 32.81 -7.67 29.29
C PRO A 272 33.73 -6.84 30.19
N ASP A 273 34.06 -5.59 29.86
CA ASP A 273 35.07 -4.78 30.57
C ASP A 273 34.52 -3.57 31.34
N SER A 274 33.23 -3.57 31.71
CA SER A 274 32.68 -2.49 32.54
C SER A 274 32.94 -2.75 34.04
N PRO A 275 33.59 -1.82 34.79
CA PRO A 275 33.85 -2.02 36.21
C PRO A 275 32.52 -2.04 36.99
N PRO A 276 32.41 -2.84 38.06
CA PRO A 276 31.14 -3.06 38.76
C PRO A 276 30.66 -1.75 39.41
N ARG A 277 29.53 -1.22 38.93
CA ARG A 277 28.82 -0.13 39.61
C ARG A 277 28.27 -0.65 40.94
N ARG A 278 28.83 -0.18 42.05
CA ARG A 278 28.26 -0.35 43.39
C ARG A 278 26.87 0.31 43.42
N THR A 279 25.82 -0.50 43.51
CA THR A 279 24.47 -0.03 43.83
C THR A 279 24.35 0.13 45.34
N PRO A 280 23.94 1.30 45.88
CA PRO A 280 23.62 1.40 47.29
C PRO A 280 22.27 0.72 47.55
N ALA A 281 22.26 -0.25 48.47
CA ALA A 281 21.07 -0.96 48.91
C ALA A 281 20.07 0.02 49.55
N ARG A 282 18.92 0.26 48.91
CA ARG A 282 17.78 0.91 49.57
C ARG A 282 17.03 -0.14 50.39
N ARG A 283 17.09 -0.01 51.73
CA ARG A 283 16.16 -0.65 52.67
C ARG A 283 14.74 -0.16 52.37
N TRP A 284 13.82 -1.10 52.21
CA TRP A 284 12.37 -0.83 52.21
C TRP A 284 11.85 -0.86 53.65
N PRO A 285 11.15 0.17 54.14
CA PRO A 285 10.36 0.05 55.35
C PRO A 285 9.00 -0.59 55.03
N SER A 286 8.62 -1.54 55.86
CA SER A 286 7.32 -2.21 55.88
C SER A 286 6.20 -1.29 56.37
N GLY A 287 5.05 -1.34 55.71
CA GLY A 287 3.75 -1.02 56.32
C GLY A 287 3.18 0.36 55.99
N SER A 288 2.22 0.39 55.06
CA SER A 288 0.88 0.99 55.23
C SER A 288 0.16 1.04 53.89
N SER A 289 -1.10 0.66 53.94
CA SER A 289 -2.05 0.53 52.85
C SER A 289 -2.60 1.89 52.43
N HIS A 290 -2.08 2.51 51.37
CA HIS A 290 -2.79 3.51 50.57
C HIS A 290 -2.19 3.61 49.17
N TRP A 291 -3.00 3.34 48.15
CA TRP A 291 -2.68 3.64 46.75
C TRP A 291 -2.87 5.14 46.50
N PRO A 292 -1.88 5.89 45.97
CA PRO A 292 -2.12 7.24 45.49
C PRO A 292 -2.39 7.27 43.97
N SER A 293 -3.38 8.09 43.62
CA SER A 293 -3.88 8.43 42.28
C SER A 293 -2.83 9.10 41.37
N PRO A 294 -3.04 9.15 40.04
CA PRO A 294 -2.01 9.49 39.06
C PRO A 294 -1.92 11.01 38.83
N THR A 295 -1.14 11.71 39.66
CA THR A 295 -0.70 13.08 39.36
C THR A 295 0.71 13.30 39.91
N ALA A 296 1.75 13.14 39.08
CA ALA A 296 3.01 13.90 39.14
C ALA A 296 4.06 13.41 38.11
N SER A 297 4.48 14.33 37.24
CA SER A 297 5.81 14.46 36.62
C SER A 297 6.52 13.21 36.06
N ARG A 298 6.50 13.09 34.72
CA ARG A 298 7.45 12.26 33.94
C ARG A 298 8.91 12.64 34.28
N PRO A 299 9.82 11.68 34.55
CA PRO A 299 11.24 11.99 34.65
C PRO A 299 11.80 12.37 33.28
N ARG A 300 12.49 13.52 33.23
CA ARG A 300 13.31 13.96 32.09
C ARG A 300 14.41 12.93 31.83
N TRP A 301 14.41 12.32 30.65
CA TRP A 301 15.58 11.62 30.12
C TRP A 301 16.58 12.67 29.63
N SER A 302 17.50 13.06 30.51
CA SER A 302 18.64 13.91 30.16
C SER A 302 19.66 13.12 29.34
N SER A 303 19.89 13.59 28.11
CA SER A 303 21.16 13.57 27.38
C SER A 303 21.91 12.25 27.26
N CYS A 304 21.70 11.54 26.14
CA CYS A 304 22.79 10.78 25.50
C CYS A 304 23.69 11.78 24.77
N THR A 305 24.72 12.29 25.44
CA THR A 305 25.82 12.99 24.80
C THR A 305 26.67 11.99 24.03
N ALA A 306 26.70 12.13 22.71
CA ALA A 306 27.68 11.46 21.86
C ALA A 306 29.07 12.06 22.15
N THR A 307 29.94 11.29 22.78
CA THR A 307 31.37 11.64 22.92
C THR A 307 32.08 11.29 21.62
N SER A 308 32.60 12.29 20.91
CA SER A 308 33.44 12.13 19.72
C SER A 308 34.73 11.35 20.05
N PRO A 309 35.26 10.52 19.13
CA PRO A 309 36.54 9.85 19.34
C PRO A 309 37.72 10.85 19.21
N PRO A 310 38.83 10.65 19.94
CA PRO A 310 40.02 11.49 19.82
C PRO A 310 40.77 11.22 18.49
N PRO A 311 41.52 12.21 17.97
CA PRO A 311 42.33 12.03 16.75
C PRO A 311 43.51 11.07 16.99
N PRO A 312 43.99 10.37 15.94
CA PRO A 312 45.10 9.44 16.06
C PRO A 312 46.41 10.19 16.35
N ALA A 313 47.15 9.70 17.35
CA ALA A 313 48.49 10.18 17.67
C ALA A 313 49.48 9.77 16.58
N SER A 314 50.30 10.72 16.16
CA SER A 314 51.47 10.51 15.30
C SER A 314 52.58 9.76 16.03
N ALA A 315 53.03 8.65 15.47
CA ALA A 315 54.37 8.07 15.64
C ALA A 315 54.69 7.22 14.41
#